data_AF-A0A7K7KU78-F1
#
_entry.id   AF-A0A7K7KU78-F1
#
_cell.length_a   1.000
_cell.length_b   1.000
_cell.length_c   1.000
_cell.angle_alpha   90.00
_cell.angle_beta   90.00
_cell.angle_gamma   90.00
#
_symmetry.space_group_name_H-M   'P 1'
#
loop_
_entity.id
_entity.type
_entity.pdbx_description
1 polymer ?
#
loop_
_entity_poly.entity_id
_entity_poly.type
_entity_poly.pdbx_seq_one_letter_code
_entity_poly.pdbx_strand_id
1 'polypeptide(L)'
;SGLSSEMLPGPYPRTPEERAAAAKKYNMRVEDYQPYPDDGLGYGDYPMLPKRSAHERDPWYQWDQPDMRHNWGEPMHWDFDMYIRNRFDTSPTQIPWHTMRKHFLVFLSTMLIMFGIGQFYPSYRPVGPKQYPFNDLYLERGGDPNKEAPVVTHYEI
;
A
#
# COMPACT_ATOMS: atom_id res chain seq x y z
N SER A 1 -39.02 9.42 13.89
CA SER A 1 -37.93 10.40 13.88
C SER A 1 -36.95 9.98 12.81
N GLY A 2 -37.09 10.51 11.59
CA GLY A 2 -36.25 10.14 10.44
C GLY A 2 -35.75 11.40 9.74
N LEU A 3 -34.60 11.30 9.06
CA LEU A 3 -34.17 12.35 8.14
C LEU A 3 -35.25 12.58 7.07
N SER A 4 -35.54 13.84 6.74
CA SER A 4 -36.35 14.17 5.57
C SER A 4 -35.58 13.83 4.30
N SER A 5 -36.29 13.48 3.23
CA SER A 5 -35.69 13.18 1.93
C SER A 5 -34.86 14.35 1.38
N GLU A 6 -35.20 15.58 1.76
CA GLU A 6 -34.47 16.80 1.39
C GLU A 6 -33.06 16.88 2.00
N MET A 7 -32.82 16.19 3.12
CA MET A 7 -31.49 16.11 3.75
C MET A 7 -30.61 15.00 3.17
N LEU A 8 -31.16 14.12 2.32
CA LEU A 8 -30.42 13.02 1.72
C LEU A 8 -29.69 13.46 0.44
N PRO A 9 -28.62 12.75 0.04
CA PRO A 9 -27.99 12.94 -1.27
C PRO A 9 -28.99 12.77 -2.43
N GLY A 10 -28.81 13.58 -3.48
CA GLY A 10 -29.67 13.67 -4.64
C GLY A 10 -28.90 13.62 -5.96
N PRO A 11 -29.56 13.90 -7.09
CA PRO A 11 -28.93 13.95 -8.40
C PRO A 11 -28.02 15.18 -8.56
N TYR A 12 -27.12 15.14 -9.53
CA TYR A 12 -26.17 16.23 -9.80
C TYR A 12 -26.87 17.59 -10.03
N PRO A 13 -26.46 18.67 -9.34
CA PRO A 13 -27.10 19.99 -9.45
C PRO A 13 -26.66 20.70 -10.74
N ARG A 14 -27.61 21.04 -11.59
CA ARG A 14 -27.35 21.66 -12.91
C ARG A 14 -27.54 23.17 -12.89
N THR A 15 -28.41 23.67 -12.02
CA THR A 15 -28.68 25.10 -11.90
C THR A 15 -27.92 25.74 -10.72
N PRO A 16 -27.64 27.06 -10.75
CA PRO A 16 -27.04 27.75 -9.61
C PRO A 16 -27.91 27.70 -8.35
N GLU A 17 -29.24 27.68 -8.50
CA GLU A 17 -30.19 27.58 -7.39
C GLU A 17 -30.13 26.19 -6.73
N GLU A 18 -30.13 25.12 -7.52
CA GLU A 18 -29.92 23.75 -7.04
C GLU A 18 -28.56 23.60 -6.36
N ARG A 19 -27.51 24.22 -6.92
CA ARG A 19 -26.18 24.24 -6.32
C ARG A 19 -26.18 24.95 -4.96
N ALA A 20 -26.87 26.08 -4.84
CA ALA A 20 -26.98 26.81 -3.59
C ALA A 20 -27.78 26.02 -2.53
N ALA A 21 -28.84 25.33 -2.95
CA ALA A 21 -29.61 24.44 -2.09
C ALA A 21 -28.78 23.23 -1.62
N ALA A 22 -28.01 22.60 -2.51
CA ALA A 22 -27.13 21.49 -2.19
C ALA A 22 -26.00 21.91 -1.24
N ALA A 23 -25.34 23.05 -1.50
CA ALA A 23 -24.33 23.59 -0.59
C ALA A 23 -24.90 23.83 0.82
N LYS A 24 -26.11 24.41 0.91
CA LYS A 24 -26.82 24.60 2.19
C LYS A 24 -27.15 23.27 2.88
N LYS A 25 -27.55 22.24 2.12
CA LYS A 25 -27.83 20.89 2.62
C LYS A 25 -26.60 20.23 3.26
N TYR A 26 -25.41 20.44 2.67
CA TYR A 26 -24.13 19.90 3.17
C TYR A 26 -23.40 20.83 4.14
N ASN A 27 -24.04 21.90 4.63
CA ASN A 27 -23.43 22.88 5.54
C ASN A 27 -22.16 23.54 4.96
N MET A 28 -22.09 23.70 3.63
CA MET A 28 -20.96 24.31 2.92
C MET A 28 -21.34 25.68 2.34
N ARG A 29 -20.31 26.50 2.06
CA ARG A 29 -20.48 27.72 1.27
C ARG A 29 -20.69 27.36 -0.20
N VAL A 30 -21.50 28.14 -0.91
CA VAL A 30 -21.80 27.90 -2.34
C VAL A 30 -20.53 28.00 -3.19
N GLU A 31 -19.60 28.86 -2.82
CA GLU A 31 -18.32 29.09 -3.50
C GLU A 31 -17.36 27.90 -3.37
N ASP A 32 -17.36 27.24 -2.21
CA ASP A 32 -16.51 26.08 -1.91
C ASP A 32 -17.15 24.75 -2.34
N TYR A 33 -18.47 24.76 -2.60
CA TYR A 33 -19.20 23.58 -3.00
C TYR A 33 -18.94 23.26 -4.47
N GLN A 34 -18.20 22.19 -4.69
CA GLN A 34 -17.98 21.60 -6.00
C GLN A 34 -18.46 20.15 -5.98
N PRO A 35 -19.47 19.77 -6.79
CA PRO A 35 -19.85 18.37 -6.96
C PRO A 35 -18.82 17.62 -7.82
N TYR A 36 -18.84 16.29 -7.75
CA TYR A 36 -18.11 15.44 -8.70
C TYR A 36 -18.64 15.62 -10.13
N PRO A 37 -17.80 15.44 -11.17
CA PRO A 37 -18.27 15.46 -12.56
C PRO A 37 -19.44 14.49 -12.83
N ASP A 38 -20.40 14.91 -13.65
CA ASP A 38 -21.58 14.12 -14.04
C ASP A 38 -21.23 13.06 -15.11
N ASP A 39 -20.34 12.12 -14.73
CA ASP A 39 -19.85 11.04 -15.62
C ASP A 39 -20.70 9.75 -15.50
N GLY A 40 -21.85 9.81 -14.80
CA GLY A 40 -22.71 8.63 -14.57
C GLY A 40 -22.17 7.62 -13.55
N LEU A 41 -21.12 7.97 -12.79
CA LEU A 41 -20.50 7.11 -11.76
C LEU A 41 -21.30 7.02 -10.45
N GLY A 42 -22.41 7.76 -10.33
CA GLY A 42 -23.32 7.66 -9.17
C GLY A 42 -22.97 8.56 -7.98
N TYR A 43 -22.07 9.54 -8.13
CA TYR A 43 -21.75 10.50 -7.06
C TYR A 43 -22.91 11.46 -6.74
N GLY A 44 -23.76 11.78 -7.72
CA GLY A 44 -24.90 12.67 -7.54
C GLY A 44 -24.48 14.10 -7.18
N ASP A 45 -25.10 14.65 -6.12
CA ASP A 45 -24.78 15.98 -5.57
C ASP A 45 -23.77 15.96 -4.42
N TYR A 46 -23.07 14.85 -4.19
CA TYR A 46 -22.09 14.77 -3.10
C TYR A 46 -20.90 15.73 -3.35
N PRO A 47 -20.43 16.46 -2.31
CA PRO A 47 -19.32 17.39 -2.46
C PRO A 47 -18.00 16.66 -2.73
N MET A 48 -17.25 17.13 -3.72
CA MET A 48 -15.89 16.71 -4.02
C MET A 48 -14.92 17.44 -3.09
N LEU A 49 -14.70 16.87 -1.90
CA LEU A 49 -13.77 17.42 -0.93
C LEU A 49 -12.30 17.20 -1.34
N PRO A 50 -11.35 18.00 -0.82
CA PRO A 50 -9.92 17.78 -1.05
C PRO A 50 -9.47 16.39 -0.60
N LYS A 51 -8.71 15.70 -1.46
CA LYS A 51 -8.14 14.37 -1.22
C LYS A 51 -6.98 14.42 -0.22
N ARG A 52 -7.30 14.65 1.05
CA ARG A 52 -6.35 14.74 2.16
C ARG A 52 -6.71 13.75 3.27
N SER A 53 -5.70 13.10 3.83
CA SER A 53 -5.85 12.16 4.93
C SER A 53 -6.22 12.88 6.23
N ALA A 54 -6.87 12.16 7.14
CA ALA A 54 -7.15 12.66 8.49
C ALA A 54 -5.87 12.95 9.30
N HIS A 55 -4.70 12.46 8.89
CA HIS A 55 -3.42 12.76 9.57
C HIS A 55 -3.00 14.23 9.42
N GLU A 56 -3.35 14.88 8.31
CA GLU A 56 -2.98 16.27 8.03
C GLU A 56 -3.78 17.28 8.86
N ARG A 57 -4.92 16.86 9.41
CA ARG A 57 -5.76 17.73 10.25
C ARG A 57 -5.06 18.04 11.58
N ASP A 58 -5.30 19.23 12.13
CA ASP A 58 -4.67 19.69 13.37
C ASP A 58 -4.86 18.67 14.52
N PRO A 59 -3.77 18.08 15.06
CA PRO A 59 -3.87 17.13 16.17
C PRO A 59 -4.21 17.80 17.51
N TRP A 60 -4.07 19.12 17.64
CA TRP A 60 -4.22 19.85 18.91
C TRP A 60 -5.62 20.42 19.10
N TYR A 61 -6.35 20.65 18.02
CA TYR A 61 -7.75 21.02 18.09
C TYR A 61 -8.59 19.88 18.72
N GLN A 62 -9.53 20.24 19.59
CA GLN A 62 -10.43 19.29 20.25
C GLN A 62 -11.59 18.95 19.30
N TRP A 63 -11.41 17.92 18.48
CA TRP A 63 -12.43 17.41 17.56
C TRP A 63 -13.57 16.69 18.31
N ASP A 64 -14.79 16.76 17.76
CA ASP A 64 -15.95 16.02 18.29
C ASP A 64 -15.72 14.50 18.21
N GLN A 65 -15.07 14.03 17.14
CA GLN A 65 -14.56 12.66 16.98
C GLN A 65 -13.03 12.71 16.97
N PRO A 66 -12.36 12.56 18.13
CA PRO A 66 -10.91 12.69 18.23
C PRO A 66 -10.11 11.63 17.45
N ASP A 67 -10.70 10.45 17.28
CA ASP A 67 -10.13 9.35 16.52
C ASP A 67 -10.09 9.66 15.02
N MET A 68 -11.14 10.25 14.47
CA MET A 68 -11.23 10.61 13.04
C MET A 68 -10.73 12.04 12.73
N ARG A 69 -10.58 12.88 13.76
CA ARG A 69 -10.35 14.33 13.62
C ARG A 69 -11.44 15.01 12.78
N HIS A 70 -12.70 14.75 13.13
CA HIS A 70 -13.87 15.24 12.39
C HIS A 70 -14.87 15.89 13.33
N ASN A 71 -15.52 16.96 12.88
CA ASN A 71 -16.54 17.68 13.64
C ASN A 71 -17.95 17.27 13.20
N TRP A 72 -18.91 17.43 14.11
CA TRP A 72 -20.31 17.24 13.80
C TRP A 72 -20.80 18.30 12.79
N GLY A 73 -21.51 17.84 11.76
CA GLY A 73 -22.06 18.71 10.70
C GLY A 73 -21.05 19.09 9.61
N GLU A 74 -19.79 18.66 9.71
CA GLU A 74 -18.82 18.78 8.63
C GLU A 74 -19.11 17.69 7.55
N PRO A 75 -19.08 18.02 6.24
CA PRO A 75 -19.23 17.00 5.22
C PRO A 75 -18.06 16.01 5.25
N MET A 76 -18.38 14.73 5.10
CA MET A 76 -17.39 13.66 5.07
C MET A 76 -16.81 13.52 3.65
N HIS A 77 -15.55 13.11 3.52
CA HIS A 77 -14.97 12.82 2.20
C HIS A 77 -15.61 11.54 1.63
N TRP A 78 -15.80 11.45 0.31
CA TRP A 78 -16.36 10.24 -0.31
C TRP A 78 -15.57 8.98 0.06
N ASP A 79 -14.25 9.00 -0.17
CA ASP A 79 -13.29 7.96 0.25
C ASP A 79 -12.83 8.11 1.71
N PHE A 80 -13.72 8.45 2.65
CA PHE A 80 -13.31 8.63 4.06
C PHE A 80 -12.68 7.35 4.62
N ASP A 81 -13.20 6.20 4.22
CA ASP A 81 -12.78 4.87 4.65
C ASP A 81 -11.34 4.54 4.24
N MET A 82 -10.82 5.18 3.18
CA MET A 82 -9.42 5.12 2.75
C MET A 82 -8.52 6.09 3.53
N TYR A 83 -9.05 7.28 3.86
CA TYR A 83 -8.32 8.39 4.49
C TYR A 83 -8.42 8.45 6.03
N ILE A 84 -9.05 7.45 6.65
CA ILE A 84 -8.97 7.25 8.09
C ILE A 84 -7.52 7.07 8.55
N ARG A 85 -7.25 7.45 9.81
CA ARG A 85 -5.88 7.51 10.37
C ARG A 85 -5.12 6.18 10.46
N ASN A 86 -5.78 5.04 10.29
CA ASN A 86 -5.12 3.73 10.27
C ASN A 86 -4.80 3.22 8.86
N ARG A 87 -5.05 4.03 7.81
CA ARG A 87 -4.86 3.63 6.41
C ARG A 87 -3.96 4.59 5.63
N PHE A 88 -4.43 5.12 4.51
CA PHE A 88 -3.61 5.85 3.55
C PHE A 88 -3.34 7.26 4.05
N ASP A 89 -2.06 7.64 4.04
CA ASP A 89 -1.62 8.96 4.48
C ASP A 89 -1.08 9.77 3.30
N THR A 90 -1.57 11.00 3.17
CA THR A 90 -1.16 12.00 2.17
C THR A 90 -0.22 13.06 2.74
N SER A 91 0.12 12.96 4.03
CA SER A 91 1.00 13.93 4.71
C SER A 91 2.28 14.18 3.92
N PRO A 92 2.70 15.45 3.78
CA PRO A 92 3.83 15.79 2.93
C PRO A 92 5.13 15.19 3.49
N THR A 93 5.85 14.47 2.63
CA THR A 93 7.18 13.94 2.95
C THR A 93 8.26 14.97 2.63
N GLN A 94 9.37 14.93 3.37
CA GLN A 94 10.51 15.85 3.15
C GLN A 94 11.17 15.66 1.78
N ILE A 95 11.08 14.44 1.22
CA ILE A 95 11.66 14.08 -0.07
C ILE A 95 10.53 13.89 -1.09
N PRO A 96 10.65 14.43 -2.32
CA PRO A 96 9.68 14.19 -3.38
C PRO A 96 9.54 12.70 -3.72
N TRP A 97 8.31 12.26 -3.96
CA TRP A 97 7.97 10.86 -4.25
C TRP A 97 8.83 10.23 -5.37
N HIS A 98 9.04 10.96 -6.47
CA HIS A 98 9.80 10.47 -7.61
C HIS A 98 11.27 10.20 -7.25
N THR A 99 11.84 10.95 -6.31
CA THR A 99 13.22 10.77 -5.83
C THR A 99 13.32 9.55 -4.93
N MET A 100 12.39 9.39 -3.98
CA MET A 100 12.32 8.20 -3.12
C MET A 100 12.21 6.91 -3.96
N ARG A 101 11.30 6.89 -4.93
CA ARG A 101 11.10 5.76 -5.85
C ARG A 101 12.36 5.44 -6.65
N LYS A 102 13.04 6.46 -7.19
CA LYS A 102 14.30 6.27 -7.95
C LYS A 102 15.38 5.64 -7.10
N HIS A 103 15.63 6.17 -5.90
CA HIS A 103 16.65 5.61 -5.01
C HIS A 103 16.34 4.18 -4.62
N PHE A 104 15.09 3.88 -4.28
CA PHE A 104 14.67 2.51 -3.96
C PHE A 104 14.93 1.54 -5.11
N LEU A 105 14.52 1.91 -6.33
CA LEU A 105 14.70 1.05 -7.51
C LEU A 105 16.17 0.89 -7.90
N VAL A 106 16.98 1.94 -7.81
CA VAL A 106 18.43 1.88 -8.07
C VAL A 106 19.12 0.98 -7.06
N PHE A 107 18.79 1.11 -5.77
CA PHE A 107 19.35 0.24 -4.74
C PHE A 107 18.97 -1.22 -4.99
N LEU A 108 17.67 -1.49 -5.20
CA LEU A 108 17.17 -2.84 -5.41
C LEU A 108 17.79 -3.48 -6.66
N SER A 109 17.84 -2.77 -7.79
CA SER A 109 18.43 -3.28 -9.02
C SER A 109 19.92 -3.55 -8.86
N THR A 110 20.65 -2.64 -8.19
CA THR A 110 22.08 -2.82 -7.93
C THR A 110 22.33 -4.04 -7.06
N MET A 111 21.54 -4.25 -6.00
CA MET A 111 21.67 -5.44 -5.15
C MET A 111 21.39 -6.72 -5.91
N LEU A 112 20.31 -6.78 -6.70
CA LEU A 112 19.98 -7.96 -7.50
C LEU A 112 21.07 -8.28 -8.52
N ILE A 113 21.65 -7.27 -9.17
CA ILE A 113 22.78 -7.45 -10.09
C ILE A 113 24.00 -8.00 -9.35
N MET A 114 24.34 -7.45 -8.19
CA MET A 114 25.49 -7.92 -7.40
C MET A 114 25.29 -9.36 -6.90
N PHE A 115 24.08 -9.73 -6.48
CA PHE A 115 23.76 -11.12 -6.15
C PHE A 115 23.87 -12.04 -7.37
N GLY A 116 23.42 -11.59 -8.55
CA GLY A 116 23.59 -12.32 -9.80
C GLY A 116 25.07 -12.54 -10.14
N ILE A 117 25.91 -11.51 -10.02
CA ILE A 117 27.36 -11.62 -10.20
C ILE A 117 27.96 -12.58 -9.17
N GLY A 118 27.54 -12.51 -7.91
CA GLY A 118 27.99 -13.43 -6.86
C GLY A 118 27.65 -14.90 -7.12
N GLN A 119 26.60 -15.18 -7.89
CA GLN A 119 26.29 -16.54 -8.35
C GLN A 119 27.21 -17.01 -9.49
N PHE A 120 27.60 -16.12 -10.41
CA PHE A 120 28.56 -16.45 -11.47
C PHE A 120 29.99 -16.59 -10.95
N TYR A 121 30.35 -15.85 -9.90
CA TYR A 121 31.66 -15.87 -9.27
C TYR A 121 31.54 -16.29 -7.79
N PRO A 122 31.17 -17.54 -7.51
CA PRO A 122 31.01 -18.00 -6.14
C PRO A 122 32.38 -18.08 -5.45
N SER A 123 32.45 -17.53 -4.25
CA SER A 123 33.61 -17.72 -3.38
C SER A 123 33.55 -19.10 -2.74
N TYR A 124 34.64 -19.86 -2.82
CA TYR A 124 34.79 -21.15 -2.16
C TYR A 124 36.14 -21.21 -1.44
N ARG A 125 36.25 -22.09 -0.45
CA ARG A 125 37.53 -22.34 0.22
C ARG A 125 38.39 -23.22 -0.67
N PRO A 126 39.72 -23.00 -0.78
CA PRO A 126 40.61 -23.78 -1.64
C PRO A 126 40.90 -25.17 -1.04
N VAL A 127 39.85 -25.94 -0.84
CA VAL A 127 39.87 -27.30 -0.31
C VAL A 127 39.11 -28.20 -1.28
N GLY A 128 39.56 -29.44 -1.43
CA GLY A 128 38.83 -30.43 -2.21
C GLY A 128 37.45 -30.74 -1.60
N PRO A 129 36.59 -31.45 -2.36
CA PRO A 129 35.32 -31.93 -1.82
C PRO A 129 35.56 -32.85 -0.62
N LYS A 130 34.65 -32.78 0.36
CA LYS A 130 34.73 -33.63 1.54
C LYS A 130 34.52 -35.09 1.15
N GLN A 131 35.51 -35.92 1.48
CA GLN A 131 35.47 -37.37 1.24
C GLN A 131 34.71 -38.06 2.37
N TYR A 132 33.92 -39.08 2.03
CA TYR A 132 33.12 -39.85 2.97
C TYR A 132 33.32 -41.36 2.72
N PRO A 133 33.47 -42.18 3.78
CA PRO A 133 33.64 -43.62 3.64
C PRO A 133 32.35 -44.32 3.16
N PHE A 134 32.46 -45.63 2.89
CA PHE A 134 31.31 -46.50 2.54
C PHE A 134 30.52 -46.03 1.30
N ASN A 135 31.21 -45.76 0.19
CA ASN A 135 30.62 -45.28 -1.06
C ASN A 135 29.78 -44.00 -0.88
N ASP A 136 30.36 -42.96 -0.27
CA ASP A 136 29.68 -41.70 0.09
C ASP A 136 28.48 -41.89 1.04
N LEU A 137 28.63 -42.79 2.03
CA LEU A 137 27.59 -43.14 3.01
C LEU A 137 26.28 -43.60 2.35
N TYR A 138 26.37 -44.46 1.33
CA TYR A 138 25.23 -44.84 0.49
C TYR A 138 24.03 -45.36 1.29
N LEU A 139 24.26 -46.25 2.26
CA LEU A 139 23.17 -46.82 3.07
C LEU A 139 22.59 -45.79 4.04
N GLU A 140 23.44 -44.98 4.66
CA GLU A 140 23.04 -43.96 5.63
C GLU A 140 22.30 -42.78 4.98
N ARG A 141 22.56 -42.53 3.69
CA ARG A 141 21.83 -41.53 2.87
C ARG A 141 20.56 -42.09 2.21
N GLY A 142 20.14 -43.30 2.55
CA GLY A 142 18.88 -43.90 2.09
C GLY A 142 18.99 -44.69 0.77
N GLY A 143 20.19 -45.14 0.41
CA GLY A 143 20.42 -46.05 -0.70
C GLY A 143 19.73 -47.40 -0.49
N ASP A 144 19.35 -48.05 -1.59
CA ASP A 144 18.68 -49.34 -1.57
C ASP A 144 19.68 -50.45 -1.21
N PRO A 145 19.51 -51.19 -0.09
CA PRO A 145 20.43 -52.22 0.35
C PRO A 145 20.47 -53.43 -0.59
N ASN A 146 19.46 -53.60 -1.45
CA ASN A 146 19.38 -54.71 -2.41
C ASN A 146 20.08 -54.39 -3.74
N LYS A 147 20.60 -53.18 -3.89
CA LYS A 147 21.35 -52.75 -5.07
C LYS A 147 22.78 -52.44 -4.68
N GLU A 148 23.72 -52.94 -5.48
CA GLU A 148 25.12 -52.61 -5.29
C GLU A 148 25.32 -51.11 -5.51
N ALA A 149 25.92 -50.46 -4.52
CA ALA A 149 26.27 -49.06 -4.58
C ALA A 149 27.37 -48.83 -5.64
N PRO A 150 27.37 -47.67 -6.33
CA PRO A 150 28.50 -47.30 -7.17
C PRO A 150 29.76 -47.22 -6.30
N VAL A 151 30.85 -47.87 -6.75
CA VAL A 151 32.10 -47.93 -5.99
C VAL A 151 32.79 -46.57 -6.01
N VAL A 152 32.92 -45.94 -4.84
CA VAL A 152 33.65 -44.67 -4.66
C VAL A 152 34.85 -44.94 -3.75
N THR A 153 36.05 -44.95 -4.33
CA THR A 153 37.31 -45.16 -3.61
C THR A 153 38.02 -43.83 -3.34
N HIS A 154 38.54 -43.70 -2.12
CA HIS A 154 39.36 -42.57 -1.69
C HIS A 154 40.75 -43.09 -1.34
N TYR A 155 41.78 -42.42 -1.84
CA TYR A 155 43.19 -42.78 -1.61
C TYR A 155 43.86 -41.71 -0.74
N GLU A 156 44.86 -42.11 0.04
CA GLU A 156 45.72 -41.15 0.75
C GLU A 156 46.60 -40.40 -0.25
N ILE A 157 46.79 -39.10 0.00
CA ILE A 157 47.60 -38.19 -0.82
C ILE A 157 48.94 -37.97 -0.14
#